data_AF-A0AAN6SMK2-F1
#
_entry.id   AF-A0AAN6SMK2-F1
#
_cell.length_a   1.000
_cell.length_b   1.000
_cell.length_c   1.000
_cell.angle_alpha   90.00
_cell.angle_beta   90.00
_cell.angle_gamma   90.00
#
_symmetry.space_group_name_H-M   'P 1'
#
loop_
_entity.id
_entity.type
_entity.pdbx_description
1 polymer ?
#
loop_
_entity_poly.entity_id
_entity_poly.type
_entity_poly.pdbx_seq_one_letter_code
_entity_poly.pdbx_strand_id
1 'polypeptide(L)'
;MAADLHLPHQRAAANQTLTAQCHCKAVHFTVTVPTSALPLPVHLCHCSICRYTHGTLCSFHAPLPKGVEPEFVPPSSIASSLTGYIHSAQAASERFFCTTCGCHIGDRDLTLDPDTGKPEWRVATSIFSAHDEGTFQIRSHVFTDPAVEPNLATWLPSINSRAIHVWNPHPNDPHFPLASSPPPKPDLDDTNLLLSQCHCAGVRFTLPRPSESEASDPFLARYLRPSPTPSSFQKKEKDDTTTTLTGPATIKRIACVCVCSDCRLVSGAHAVPWTFAPLKRIQPPIPPGFEGFGTLRAYRSSEKVTRAFCGVCGATVFYALDVAERTPCEEKRVVDVAVGLLRDWEGRAAVEEWVTWRTGRLAGVRSGLEFDRGFAEGLGEGLASWGVKRHGESVTFNIPQD
;
A
#
# COMPACT_ATOMS: atom_id res chain seq x y z
N MET A 1 -23.18 -64.26 -3.26
CA MET A 1 -23.80 -62.97 -2.84
C MET A 1 -22.70 -62.13 -2.22
N ALA A 2 -22.00 -61.36 -3.05
CA ALA A 2 -21.01 -60.39 -2.57
C ALA A 2 -21.81 -59.14 -2.14
N ALA A 3 -21.67 -58.76 -0.88
CA ALA A 3 -22.30 -57.57 -0.36
C ALA A 3 -21.63 -56.34 -0.98
N ASP A 4 -22.42 -55.57 -1.72
CA ASP A 4 -22.05 -54.23 -2.17
C ASP A 4 -21.75 -53.37 -0.94
N LEU A 5 -20.46 -53.16 -0.69
CA LEU A 5 -19.98 -52.09 0.19
C LEU A 5 -20.23 -50.76 -0.53
N HIS A 6 -21.47 -50.28 -0.43
CA HIS A 6 -21.80 -48.88 -0.69
C HIS A 6 -20.95 -48.02 0.25
N LEU A 7 -19.87 -47.45 -0.27
CA LEU A 7 -19.17 -46.35 0.36
C LEU A 7 -20.20 -45.23 0.57
N PRO A 8 -20.45 -44.77 1.81
CA PRO A 8 -21.40 -43.71 2.05
C PRO A 8 -21.00 -42.47 1.26
N HIS A 9 -22.01 -41.85 0.66
CA HIS A 9 -21.98 -40.59 -0.08
C HIS A 9 -20.82 -39.68 0.33
N GLN A 10 -20.09 -39.19 -0.67
CA GLN A 10 -19.09 -38.12 -0.57
C GLN A 10 -19.41 -37.19 0.60
N ARG A 11 -18.58 -37.22 1.65
CA ARG A 11 -18.67 -36.23 2.73
C ARG A 11 -18.77 -34.86 2.08
N ALA A 12 -19.82 -34.10 2.40
CA ALA A 12 -19.93 -32.72 1.95
C ALA A 12 -18.59 -32.02 2.20
N ALA A 13 -18.00 -31.43 1.16
CA ALA A 13 -16.73 -30.77 1.29
C ALA A 13 -16.84 -29.74 2.41
N ALA A 14 -15.99 -29.86 3.44
CA ALA A 14 -16.00 -28.91 4.54
C ALA A 14 -15.61 -27.54 3.97
N ASN A 15 -16.45 -26.53 4.17
CA ASN A 15 -16.21 -25.17 3.73
C ASN A 15 -15.93 -24.26 4.92
N GLN A 16 -15.16 -23.20 4.68
CA GLN A 16 -14.94 -22.12 5.63
C GLN A 16 -15.40 -20.80 5.01
N THR A 17 -16.19 -20.04 5.78
CA THR A 17 -16.63 -18.69 5.41
C THR A 17 -15.72 -17.65 6.04
N LEU A 18 -15.16 -16.78 5.22
CA LEU A 18 -14.27 -15.69 5.60
C LEU A 18 -15.01 -14.36 5.43
N THR A 19 -14.93 -13.46 6.42
CA THR A 19 -15.65 -12.18 6.41
C THR A 19 -14.71 -11.01 6.15
N ALA A 20 -15.12 -10.10 5.27
CA ALA A 20 -14.38 -8.92 4.88
C ALA A 20 -15.19 -7.63 5.08
N GLN A 21 -14.57 -6.59 5.63
CA GLN A 21 -15.22 -5.30 5.87
C GLN A 21 -14.24 -4.14 5.72
N CYS A 22 -14.64 -3.05 5.06
CA CYS A 22 -13.83 -1.83 4.99
C CYS A 22 -14.00 -0.94 6.24
N HIS A 23 -13.18 0.10 6.38
CA HIS A 23 -13.20 0.97 7.56
C HIS A 23 -14.57 1.62 7.82
N CYS A 24 -15.25 2.14 6.80
CA CYS A 24 -16.56 2.78 6.97
C CYS A 24 -17.72 1.78 7.03
N LYS A 25 -17.44 0.47 6.90
CA LYS A 25 -18.41 -0.63 6.91
C LYS A 25 -19.44 -0.65 5.79
N ALA A 26 -19.40 0.31 4.86
CA ALA A 26 -20.26 0.32 3.67
C ALA A 26 -20.00 -0.88 2.75
N VAL A 27 -18.76 -1.35 2.71
CA VAL A 27 -18.41 -2.63 2.08
C VAL A 27 -18.32 -3.71 3.15
N HIS A 28 -19.17 -4.72 3.00
CA HIS A 28 -19.19 -5.91 3.84
C HIS A 28 -19.60 -7.10 2.98
N PHE A 29 -18.73 -8.11 2.90
CA PHE A 29 -19.00 -9.33 2.16
C PHE A 29 -18.38 -10.54 2.85
N THR A 30 -18.83 -11.72 2.44
CA THR A 30 -18.21 -12.98 2.82
C THR A 30 -17.71 -13.73 1.60
N VAL A 31 -16.76 -14.64 1.83
CA VAL A 31 -16.30 -15.59 0.82
C VAL A 31 -16.32 -16.97 1.45
N THR A 32 -17.04 -17.91 0.84
CA THR A 32 -17.08 -19.30 1.29
C THR A 32 -16.18 -20.14 0.38
N VAL A 33 -15.13 -20.73 0.95
CA VAL A 33 -14.15 -21.55 0.22
C VAL A 33 -14.09 -22.97 0.77
N PRO A 34 -13.72 -23.97 -0.06
CA PRO A 34 -13.38 -25.29 0.45
C PRO A 34 -12.21 -25.20 1.44
N THR A 35 -12.31 -25.90 2.57
CA THR A 35 -11.24 -25.94 3.58
C THR A 35 -9.96 -26.54 2.97
N SER A 36 -10.08 -27.42 1.97
CA SER A 36 -8.95 -27.97 1.22
C SER A 36 -8.21 -26.95 0.34
N ALA A 37 -8.79 -25.78 0.07
CA ALA A 37 -8.14 -24.69 -0.64
C ALA A 37 -7.32 -23.78 0.29
N LEU A 38 -7.47 -23.94 1.61
CA LEU A 38 -6.75 -23.13 2.59
C LEU A 38 -5.35 -23.69 2.89
N PRO A 39 -4.36 -22.82 3.18
CA PRO A 39 -4.45 -21.36 3.12
C PRO A 39 -4.45 -20.82 1.68
N LEU A 40 -5.20 -19.74 1.44
CA LEU A 40 -5.19 -19.05 0.15
C LEU A 40 -3.83 -18.34 -0.06
N PRO A 41 -3.24 -18.43 -1.26
CA PRO A 41 -1.91 -17.87 -1.52
C PRO A 41 -1.97 -16.36 -1.75
N VAL A 42 -1.46 -15.57 -0.80
CA VAL A 42 -1.35 -14.12 -0.95
C VAL A 42 -0.10 -13.75 -1.73
N HIS A 43 -0.26 -12.90 -2.74
CA HIS A 43 0.83 -12.27 -3.48
C HIS A 43 0.82 -10.76 -3.22
N LEU A 44 2.02 -10.20 -3.11
CA LEU A 44 2.25 -8.76 -2.97
C LEU A 44 2.68 -8.21 -4.33
N CYS A 45 1.80 -7.45 -4.98
CA CYS A 45 2.10 -6.88 -6.31
C CYS A 45 2.69 -5.48 -6.19
N HIS A 46 3.93 -5.34 -6.63
CA HIS A 46 4.72 -4.10 -6.56
C HIS A 46 4.68 -3.29 -7.86
N CYS A 47 3.90 -3.70 -8.85
CA CYS A 47 3.82 -2.98 -10.11
C CYS A 47 3.33 -1.54 -9.87
N SER A 48 3.74 -0.65 -10.76
CA SER A 48 3.34 0.76 -10.73
C SER A 48 1.83 0.96 -10.65
N ILE A 49 1.05 0.12 -11.34
CA ILE A 49 -0.41 0.19 -11.30
C ILE A 49 -0.91 -0.02 -9.88
N CYS A 50 -0.57 -1.15 -9.24
CA CYS A 50 -1.01 -1.47 -7.88
C CYS A 50 -0.53 -0.41 -6.87
N ARG A 51 0.73 0.02 -6.99
CA ARG A 51 1.30 1.08 -6.16
C ARG A 51 0.48 2.37 -6.23
N TYR A 52 0.18 2.85 -7.44
CA TYR A 52 -0.48 4.15 -7.65
C TYR A 52 -2.01 4.10 -7.55
N THR A 53 -2.64 2.94 -7.68
CA THR A 53 -4.07 2.78 -7.40
C THR A 53 -4.35 2.64 -5.92
N HIS A 54 -3.44 2.06 -5.12
CA HIS A 54 -3.64 1.94 -3.68
C HIS A 54 -3.12 3.17 -2.91
N GLY A 55 -2.06 3.82 -3.39
CA GLY A 55 -1.32 4.81 -2.62
C GLY A 55 -0.34 4.19 -1.62
N THR A 56 -0.05 2.90 -1.75
CA THR A 56 0.86 2.12 -0.88
C THR A 56 2.07 1.63 -1.68
N LEU A 57 2.98 0.84 -1.09
CA LEU A 57 4.12 0.27 -1.83
C LEU A 57 3.73 -0.91 -2.73
N CYS A 58 2.67 -1.63 -2.38
CA CYS A 58 2.16 -2.79 -3.10
C CYS A 58 0.70 -3.09 -2.70
N SER A 59 0.01 -3.92 -3.50
CA SER A 59 -1.26 -4.54 -3.10
C SER A 59 -1.05 -5.88 -2.38
N PHE A 60 -2.06 -6.37 -1.68
CA PHE A 60 -2.02 -7.62 -0.89
C PHE A 60 -3.20 -8.53 -1.25
N HIS A 61 -3.07 -9.27 -2.35
CA HIS A 61 -4.21 -9.96 -2.97
C HIS A 61 -4.06 -11.48 -2.91
N ALA A 62 -5.18 -12.19 -2.79
CA ALA A 62 -5.24 -13.64 -2.94
C ALA A 62 -6.28 -14.03 -3.99
N PRO A 63 -5.96 -14.90 -4.96
CA PRO A 63 -6.96 -15.44 -5.86
C PRO A 63 -7.94 -16.32 -5.09
N LEU A 64 -9.23 -16.16 -5.37
CA LEU A 64 -10.24 -17.06 -4.87
C LEU A 64 -10.25 -18.37 -5.68
N PRO A 65 -10.71 -19.49 -5.11
CA PRO A 65 -10.93 -20.71 -5.88
C PRO A 65 -11.86 -20.45 -7.07
N LYS A 66 -11.63 -21.20 -8.15
CA LYS A 66 -12.38 -21.09 -9.40
C LYS A 66 -13.89 -21.11 -9.17
N GLY A 67 -14.60 -20.10 -9.70
CA GLY A 67 -16.06 -19.95 -9.57
C GLY A 67 -16.57 -19.41 -8.22
N VAL A 68 -15.68 -19.14 -7.25
CA VAL A 68 -16.02 -18.49 -5.98
C VAL A 68 -15.98 -16.96 -6.16
N GLU A 69 -17.03 -16.30 -5.70
CA GLU A 69 -17.21 -14.85 -5.80
C GLU A 69 -17.54 -14.27 -4.42
N PRO A 70 -17.25 -12.98 -4.16
CA PRO A 70 -17.72 -12.28 -2.97
C PRO A 70 -19.24 -12.24 -2.85
N GLU A 71 -19.78 -12.69 -1.71
CA GLU A 71 -21.18 -12.59 -1.35
C GLU A 71 -21.41 -11.36 -0.47
N PHE A 72 -21.95 -10.28 -1.06
CA PHE A 72 -22.17 -9.03 -0.36
C PHE A 72 -23.33 -9.11 0.64
N VAL A 73 -23.07 -8.64 1.86
CA VAL A 73 -24.06 -8.62 2.94
C VAL A 73 -24.85 -7.31 2.87
N PRO A 74 -26.19 -7.34 2.71
CA PRO A 74 -27.00 -6.12 2.63
C PRO A 74 -26.78 -5.16 3.81
N PRO A 75 -26.77 -3.83 3.58
CA PRO A 75 -27.08 -3.14 2.32
C PRO A 75 -25.89 -3.05 1.35
N SER A 76 -24.77 -3.73 1.63
CA SER A 76 -23.61 -3.73 0.76
C SER A 76 -23.94 -4.40 -0.58
N SER A 77 -23.44 -3.80 -1.66
CA SER A 77 -23.51 -4.37 -3.01
C SER A 77 -22.47 -3.73 -3.91
N ILE A 78 -22.14 -4.38 -5.02
CA ILE A 78 -21.26 -3.78 -6.05
C ILE A 78 -21.84 -2.43 -6.51
N ALA A 79 -23.13 -2.36 -6.81
CA ALA A 79 -23.77 -1.17 -7.37
C ALA A 79 -23.86 0.01 -6.39
N SER A 80 -24.06 -0.25 -5.10
CA SER A 80 -24.25 0.81 -4.09
C SER A 80 -22.99 1.21 -3.36
N SER A 81 -22.05 0.28 -3.19
CA SER A 81 -20.96 0.40 -2.21
C SER A 81 -19.58 0.50 -2.85
N LEU A 82 -19.45 0.09 -4.11
CA LEU A 82 -18.17 0.02 -4.82
C LEU A 82 -18.10 1.00 -5.99
N THR A 83 -16.87 1.45 -6.25
CA THR A 83 -16.48 2.11 -7.49
C THR A 83 -15.52 1.17 -8.22
N GLY A 84 -15.83 0.87 -9.49
CA GLY A 84 -14.98 0.08 -10.37
C GLY A 84 -13.98 0.97 -11.13
N TYR A 85 -12.75 0.47 -11.29
CA TYR A 85 -11.69 1.16 -12.03
C TYR A 85 -10.98 0.21 -13.00
N ILE A 86 -11.16 0.49 -14.29
CA ILE A 86 -10.46 -0.16 -15.39
C ILE A 86 -9.37 0.81 -15.86
N HIS A 87 -8.12 0.44 -15.64
CA HIS A 87 -6.99 1.38 -15.75
C HIS A 87 -6.57 1.69 -17.20
N SER A 88 -6.93 0.81 -18.15
CA SER A 88 -6.66 0.96 -19.58
C SER A 88 -7.61 0.06 -20.39
N ALA A 89 -7.71 0.28 -21.71
CA ALA A 89 -8.51 -0.56 -22.59
C ALA A 89 -7.98 -2.01 -22.72
N GLN A 90 -6.72 -2.25 -22.35
CA GLN A 90 -6.06 -3.56 -22.37
C GLN A 90 -5.99 -4.21 -20.98
N ALA A 91 -6.61 -3.60 -19.97
CA ALA A 91 -6.63 -4.16 -18.62
C ALA A 91 -7.33 -5.54 -18.63
N ALA A 92 -6.74 -6.53 -17.98
CA ALA A 92 -7.38 -7.85 -17.81
C ALA A 92 -8.46 -7.85 -16.71
N SER A 93 -8.43 -6.87 -15.80
CA SER A 93 -9.29 -6.82 -14.62
C SER A 93 -9.79 -5.41 -14.29
N GLU A 94 -10.98 -5.37 -13.71
CA GLU A 94 -11.58 -4.23 -13.03
C GLU A 94 -11.23 -4.27 -11.54
N ARG A 95 -10.78 -3.14 -10.99
CA ARG A 95 -10.42 -3.01 -9.57
C ARG A 95 -11.56 -2.36 -8.83
N PHE A 96 -11.89 -2.87 -7.65
CA PHE A 96 -12.96 -2.33 -6.84
C PHE A 96 -12.44 -1.72 -5.55
N PHE A 97 -12.98 -0.55 -5.23
CA PHE A 97 -12.77 0.10 -3.94
C PHE A 97 -14.07 0.68 -3.39
N CYS A 98 -14.13 0.87 -2.09
CA CYS A 98 -15.28 1.46 -1.42
C CYS A 98 -15.50 2.91 -1.87
N THR A 99 -16.70 3.20 -2.38
CA THR A 99 -17.11 4.54 -2.84
C THR A 99 -17.02 5.62 -1.75
N THR A 100 -17.12 5.21 -0.48
CA THR A 100 -17.14 6.11 0.68
C THR A 100 -15.75 6.33 1.30
N CYS A 101 -14.95 5.28 1.47
CA CYS A 101 -13.67 5.38 2.20
C CYS A 101 -12.42 5.12 1.37
N GLY A 102 -12.55 4.69 0.11
CA GLY A 102 -11.42 4.43 -0.78
C GLY A 102 -10.78 3.05 -0.61
N CYS A 103 -11.23 2.24 0.35
CA CYS A 103 -10.64 0.92 0.61
C CYS A 103 -10.77 -0.03 -0.57
N HIS A 104 -9.63 -0.49 -1.10
CA HIS A 104 -9.60 -1.55 -2.11
C HIS A 104 -10.09 -2.86 -1.52
N ILE A 105 -10.91 -3.58 -2.29
CA ILE A 105 -11.51 -4.86 -1.87
C ILE A 105 -11.06 -6.03 -2.73
N GLY A 106 -10.50 -5.75 -3.90
CA GLY A 106 -10.01 -6.75 -4.83
C GLY A 106 -10.25 -6.38 -6.29
N ASP A 107 -9.81 -7.29 -7.15
CA ASP A 107 -9.90 -7.21 -8.59
C ASP A 107 -10.77 -8.35 -9.13
N ARG A 108 -11.54 -8.06 -10.18
CA ARG A 108 -12.36 -9.02 -10.92
C ARG A 108 -11.93 -9.03 -12.37
N ASP A 109 -11.73 -10.21 -12.93
CA ASP A 109 -11.39 -10.32 -14.35
C ASP A 109 -12.54 -9.84 -15.25
N LEU A 110 -12.17 -9.18 -16.35
CA LEU A 110 -13.12 -8.72 -17.36
C LEU A 110 -13.57 -9.86 -18.28
N THR A 111 -12.73 -10.87 -18.45
CA THR A 111 -13.06 -12.08 -19.21
C THR A 111 -13.53 -13.17 -18.25
N LEU A 112 -14.64 -13.82 -18.61
CA LEU A 112 -15.17 -14.93 -17.84
C LEU A 112 -14.30 -16.16 -18.04
N ASP A 113 -14.11 -16.91 -16.97
CA ASP A 113 -13.49 -18.21 -17.06
C ASP A 113 -14.37 -19.16 -17.92
N PRO A 114 -13.79 -19.85 -18.91
CA PRO A 114 -14.55 -20.66 -19.87
C PRO A 114 -15.24 -21.87 -19.25
N ASP A 115 -14.71 -22.43 -18.17
CA ASP A 115 -15.26 -23.66 -17.57
C ASP A 115 -16.42 -23.36 -16.61
N THR A 116 -16.34 -22.25 -15.86
CA THR A 116 -17.34 -21.86 -14.86
C THR A 116 -18.32 -20.81 -15.35
N GLY A 117 -18.00 -20.09 -16.44
CA GLY A 117 -18.78 -18.95 -16.92
C GLY A 117 -18.80 -17.76 -15.95
N LYS A 118 -17.88 -17.73 -14.98
CA LYS A 118 -17.80 -16.74 -13.92
C LYS A 118 -16.49 -15.96 -14.01
N PRO A 119 -16.44 -14.70 -13.54
CA PRO A 119 -15.18 -13.97 -13.46
C PRO A 119 -14.33 -14.53 -12.32
N GLU A 120 -13.00 -14.55 -12.52
CA GLU A 120 -12.07 -14.84 -11.43
C GLU A 120 -11.85 -13.59 -10.57
N TRP A 121 -11.73 -13.81 -9.25
CA TRP A 121 -11.54 -12.76 -8.26
C TRP A 121 -10.20 -12.89 -7.54
N ARG A 122 -9.55 -11.75 -7.32
CA ARG A 122 -8.42 -11.60 -6.40
C ARG A 122 -8.83 -10.63 -5.31
N VAL A 123 -9.04 -11.11 -4.09
CA VAL A 123 -9.53 -10.27 -2.98
C VAL A 123 -8.39 -9.60 -2.23
N ALA A 124 -8.62 -8.37 -1.77
CA ALA A 124 -7.73 -7.69 -0.83
C ALA A 124 -7.81 -8.40 0.52
N THR A 125 -6.77 -9.15 0.86
CA THR A 125 -6.71 -9.94 2.11
C THR A 125 -6.71 -9.05 3.35
N SER A 126 -6.29 -7.81 3.16
CA SER A 126 -6.17 -6.76 4.17
C SER A 126 -7.50 -6.36 4.80
N ILE A 127 -8.65 -6.72 4.25
CA ILE A 127 -9.96 -6.33 4.82
C ILE A 127 -10.68 -7.47 5.54
N PHE A 128 -10.06 -8.65 5.58
CA PHE A 128 -10.63 -9.80 6.28
C PHE A 128 -10.43 -9.68 7.80
N SER A 129 -11.39 -10.23 8.55
CA SER A 129 -11.33 -10.30 10.01
C SER A 129 -10.36 -11.38 10.50
N ALA A 130 -10.23 -12.47 9.74
CA ALA A 130 -9.26 -13.53 9.97
C ALA A 130 -8.16 -13.47 8.91
N HIS A 131 -6.91 -13.41 9.36
CA HIS A 131 -5.73 -13.46 8.50
C HIS A 131 -4.56 -14.06 9.25
N ASP A 132 -4.11 -15.23 8.83
CA ASP A 132 -2.97 -15.93 9.39
C ASP A 132 -2.42 -16.95 8.38
N GLU A 133 -1.35 -17.66 8.77
CA GLU A 133 -0.74 -18.72 7.97
C GLU A 133 -1.70 -19.88 7.62
N GLY A 134 -2.83 -20.03 8.33
CA GLY A 134 -3.84 -21.06 8.07
C GLY A 134 -4.96 -20.62 7.11
N THR A 135 -5.16 -19.31 6.94
CA THR A 135 -6.23 -18.73 6.10
C THR A 135 -5.68 -18.02 4.87
N PHE A 136 -4.71 -17.13 5.03
CA PHE A 136 -4.12 -16.30 4.00
C PHE A 136 -2.60 -16.30 4.13
N GLN A 137 -1.94 -17.23 3.44
CA GLN A 137 -0.49 -17.36 3.54
C GLN A 137 0.21 -16.44 2.54
N ILE A 138 1.02 -15.50 3.02
CA ILE A 138 1.85 -14.63 2.18
C ILE A 138 2.98 -15.44 1.55
N ARG A 139 2.91 -15.66 0.22
CA ARG A 139 3.81 -16.57 -0.50
C ARG A 139 4.77 -15.88 -1.45
N SER A 140 4.37 -14.77 -2.07
CA SER A 140 5.21 -14.14 -3.08
C SER A 140 5.21 -12.62 -3.09
N HIS A 141 6.36 -12.07 -3.49
CA HIS A 141 6.45 -10.73 -4.08
C HIS A 141 6.45 -10.86 -5.59
N VAL A 142 5.61 -10.06 -6.27
CA VAL A 142 5.48 -10.09 -7.73
C VAL A 142 5.64 -8.70 -8.34
N PHE A 143 6.21 -8.65 -9.55
CA PHE A 143 6.55 -7.41 -10.25
C PHE A 143 7.44 -6.47 -9.42
N THR A 144 8.42 -7.05 -8.75
CA THR A 144 9.47 -6.30 -8.06
C THR A 144 10.43 -5.70 -9.08
N ASP A 145 10.84 -4.46 -8.85
CA ASP A 145 11.90 -3.81 -9.61
C ASP A 145 13.05 -3.43 -8.66
N PRO A 146 14.21 -4.13 -8.71
CA PRO A 146 15.35 -3.80 -7.88
C PRO A 146 15.99 -2.45 -8.24
N ALA A 147 15.70 -1.88 -9.41
CA ALA A 147 16.20 -0.55 -9.78
C ALA A 147 15.38 0.60 -9.18
N VAL A 148 14.21 0.31 -8.57
CA VAL A 148 13.28 1.31 -7.99
C VAL A 148 13.23 1.19 -6.45
N GLU A 149 14.28 0.63 -5.85
CA GLU A 149 14.42 0.42 -4.41
C GLU A 149 14.43 1.70 -3.55
N PRO A 150 13.92 1.63 -2.29
CA PRO A 150 13.30 0.45 -1.69
C PRO A 150 11.80 0.31 -1.98
N ASN A 151 11.39 -0.94 -2.13
CA ASN A 151 10.00 -1.39 -2.10
C ASN A 151 9.79 -2.27 -0.85
N LEU A 152 8.55 -2.71 -0.58
CA LEU A 152 8.27 -3.53 0.60
C LEU A 152 8.96 -4.91 0.56
N ALA A 153 9.34 -5.43 -0.62
CA ALA A 153 9.98 -6.74 -0.74
C ALA A 153 11.39 -6.75 -0.13
N THR A 154 12.12 -5.65 -0.25
CA THR A 154 13.42 -5.47 0.42
C THR A 154 13.28 -5.51 1.95
N TRP A 155 12.16 -5.01 2.48
CA TRP A 155 11.89 -4.94 3.92
C TRP A 155 11.18 -6.17 4.49
N LEU A 156 10.69 -7.08 3.63
CA LEU A 156 9.98 -8.29 4.04
C LEU A 156 10.50 -9.51 3.27
N PRO A 157 11.78 -9.90 3.43
CA PRO A 157 12.34 -11.03 2.69
C PRO A 157 11.78 -12.39 3.18
N SER A 158 11.26 -12.45 4.41
CA SER A 158 10.78 -13.68 5.03
C SER A 158 9.70 -13.41 6.09
N ILE A 159 8.84 -14.39 6.33
CA ILE A 159 7.85 -14.43 7.43
C ILE A 159 8.02 -15.77 8.15
N ASN A 160 8.05 -15.78 9.48
CA ASN A 160 8.17 -17.02 10.27
C ASN A 160 9.35 -17.92 9.82
N SER A 161 10.51 -17.32 9.54
CA SER A 161 11.70 -17.98 8.97
C SER A 161 11.52 -18.61 7.57
N ARG A 162 10.38 -18.41 6.92
CA ARG A 162 10.12 -18.84 5.54
C ARG A 162 10.40 -17.68 4.59
N ALA A 163 11.33 -17.87 3.67
CA ALA A 163 11.59 -16.91 2.60
C ALA A 163 10.33 -16.71 1.74
N ILE A 164 10.03 -15.46 1.40
CA ILE A 164 8.95 -15.13 0.46
C ILE A 164 9.52 -15.28 -0.96
N HIS A 165 8.80 -16.00 -1.82
CA HIS A 165 9.23 -16.20 -3.19
C HIS A 165 9.16 -14.90 -3.98
N VAL A 166 10.23 -14.51 -4.65
CA VAL A 166 10.20 -13.39 -5.61
C VAL A 166 9.96 -13.96 -6.99
N TRP A 167 8.84 -13.58 -7.61
CA TRP A 167 8.48 -14.00 -8.96
C TRP A 167 8.22 -12.78 -9.84
N ASN A 168 9.00 -12.63 -10.91
CA ASN A 168 8.76 -11.61 -11.92
C ASN A 168 8.51 -12.32 -13.26
N PRO A 169 7.39 -12.01 -13.96
CA PRO A 169 7.13 -12.63 -15.25
C PRO A 169 8.18 -12.22 -16.27
N HIS A 170 8.34 -13.01 -17.32
CA HIS A 170 9.20 -12.64 -18.44
C HIS A 170 8.59 -11.42 -19.18
N PRO A 171 9.37 -10.51 -19.79
CA PRO A 171 8.83 -9.38 -20.56
C PRO A 171 7.84 -9.77 -21.67
N ASN A 172 7.99 -10.98 -22.20
CA ASN A 172 7.12 -11.56 -23.22
C ASN A 172 6.10 -12.55 -22.65
N ASP A 173 5.83 -12.54 -21.34
CA ASP A 173 4.81 -13.40 -20.76
C ASP A 173 3.44 -13.05 -21.36
N PRO A 174 2.72 -14.01 -21.95
CA PRO A 174 1.47 -13.75 -22.67
C PRO A 174 0.30 -13.39 -21.75
N HIS A 175 0.37 -13.70 -20.45
CA HIS A 175 -0.69 -13.45 -19.47
C HIS A 175 -0.34 -12.30 -18.53
N PHE A 176 0.95 -12.15 -18.22
CA PHE A 176 1.46 -11.17 -17.27
C PHE A 176 2.63 -10.40 -17.86
N PRO A 177 2.48 -9.75 -19.03
CA PRO A 177 3.58 -8.97 -19.59
C PRO A 177 4.02 -7.96 -18.53
N LEU A 178 5.30 -7.99 -18.15
CA LEU A 178 5.89 -6.85 -17.43
C LEU A 178 5.50 -5.61 -18.22
N ALA A 179 5.00 -4.57 -17.55
CA ALA A 179 4.78 -3.30 -18.20
C ALA A 179 6.07 -2.96 -18.95
N SER A 180 6.01 -3.02 -20.28
CA SER A 180 7.19 -2.96 -21.15
C SER A 180 7.84 -1.58 -21.12
N SER A 181 7.22 -0.64 -20.39
CA SER A 181 7.72 0.68 -20.10
C SER A 181 7.62 0.94 -18.59
N PRO A 182 8.70 1.40 -17.93
CA PRO A 182 8.59 2.00 -16.61
C PRO A 182 7.57 3.15 -16.66
N PRO A 183 6.95 3.53 -15.53
CA PRO A 183 6.10 4.71 -15.53
C PRO A 183 6.87 5.89 -16.14
N PRO A 184 6.23 6.68 -17.03
CA PRO A 184 6.90 7.77 -17.69
C PRO A 184 7.55 8.68 -16.67
N LYS A 185 8.76 9.16 -16.98
CA LYS A 185 9.45 10.15 -16.15
C LYS A 185 8.49 11.31 -15.90
N PRO A 186 8.35 11.77 -14.64
CA PRO A 186 7.59 12.96 -14.35
C PRO A 186 8.03 14.13 -15.24
N ASP A 187 7.05 14.84 -15.78
CA ASP A 187 7.20 16.16 -16.38
C ASP A 187 7.44 17.20 -15.27
N LEU A 188 8.57 17.05 -14.58
CA LEU A 188 9.09 17.99 -13.59
C LEU A 188 10.46 18.48 -14.04
N ASP A 189 10.57 19.77 -14.32
CA ASP A 189 11.84 20.41 -14.67
C ASP A 189 12.70 20.72 -13.43
N ASP A 190 12.09 20.79 -12.24
CA ASP A 190 12.77 21.10 -10.98
C ASP A 190 13.07 19.83 -10.16
N THR A 191 14.36 19.52 -10.05
CA THR A 191 14.89 18.42 -9.22
C THR A 191 14.62 18.59 -7.71
N ASN A 192 14.16 19.78 -7.27
CA ASN A 192 13.77 20.09 -5.90
C ASN A 192 12.26 19.94 -5.64
N LEU A 193 11.52 19.35 -6.57
CA LEU A 193 10.13 18.95 -6.38
C LEU A 193 9.97 17.43 -6.36
N LEU A 194 9.14 16.96 -5.44
CA LEU A 194 8.69 15.58 -5.36
C LEU A 194 7.24 15.50 -5.85
N LEU A 195 6.98 14.74 -6.92
CA LEU A 195 5.65 14.53 -7.46
C LEU A 195 4.87 13.56 -6.58
N SER A 196 3.62 13.90 -6.25
CA SER A 196 2.60 12.95 -5.82
C SER A 196 1.57 12.81 -6.93
N GLN A 197 1.36 11.59 -7.43
CA GLN A 197 0.36 11.35 -8.47
C GLN A 197 -0.27 9.96 -8.35
N CYS A 198 -1.61 9.92 -8.25
CA CYS A 198 -2.39 8.68 -8.33
C CYS A 198 -2.44 8.10 -9.75
N HIS A 199 -2.88 6.85 -9.91
CA HIS A 199 -2.83 6.17 -11.20
C HIS A 199 -3.57 6.92 -12.33
N CYS A 200 -4.78 7.42 -12.06
CA CYS A 200 -5.57 8.14 -13.06
C CYS A 200 -5.12 9.60 -13.28
N ALA A 201 -4.07 10.06 -12.59
CA ALA A 201 -3.59 11.45 -12.56
C ALA A 201 -4.61 12.51 -12.11
N GLY A 202 -5.82 12.12 -11.71
CA GLY A 202 -6.86 13.03 -11.22
C GLY A 202 -6.55 13.64 -9.84
N VAL A 203 -5.53 13.13 -9.14
CA VAL A 203 -4.92 13.78 -7.98
C VAL A 203 -3.44 13.89 -8.27
N ARG A 204 -2.97 15.13 -8.39
CA ARG A 204 -1.58 15.44 -8.74
C ARG A 204 -1.13 16.70 -8.02
N PHE A 205 -0.05 16.63 -7.27
CA PHE A 205 0.57 17.77 -6.58
C PHE A 205 2.06 17.53 -6.39
N THR A 206 2.77 18.57 -5.97
CA THR A 206 4.21 18.53 -5.70
C THR A 206 4.50 18.94 -4.26
N LEU A 207 5.58 18.40 -3.72
CA LEU A 207 6.16 18.76 -2.43
C LEU A 207 7.58 19.32 -2.67
N PRO A 208 7.87 20.56 -2.25
CA PRO A 208 9.23 21.09 -2.33
C PRO A 208 10.13 20.45 -1.28
N ARG A 209 11.45 20.61 -1.40
CA ARG A 209 12.39 20.33 -0.30
C ARG A 209 11.99 21.10 0.98
N PRO A 210 12.23 20.53 2.17
CA PRO A 210 12.07 21.29 3.42
C PRO A 210 12.97 22.53 3.41
N SER A 211 12.44 23.69 3.79
CA SER A 211 13.24 24.92 3.92
C SER A 211 13.99 24.99 5.26
N GLU A 212 15.00 25.85 5.33
CA GLU A 212 15.69 26.17 6.58
C GLU A 212 14.75 26.77 7.64
N SER A 213 13.73 27.53 7.21
CA SER A 213 12.71 28.06 8.12
C SER A 213 11.83 26.96 8.71
N GLU A 214 11.48 25.92 7.94
CA GLU A 214 10.78 24.74 8.46
C GLU A 214 11.66 23.96 9.44
N ALA A 215 12.97 23.84 9.14
CA ALA A 215 13.93 23.16 10.01
C ALA A 215 14.22 23.93 11.31
N SER A 216 14.09 25.26 11.30
CA SER A 216 14.31 26.12 12.47
C SER A 216 13.04 26.31 13.32
N ASP A 217 11.87 25.98 12.79
CA ASP A 217 10.59 26.09 13.51
C ASP A 217 10.42 24.91 14.49
N PRO A 218 10.25 25.14 15.80
CA PRO A 218 10.19 24.07 16.79
C PRO A 218 9.06 23.04 16.57
N PHE A 219 7.96 23.46 15.94
CA PHE A 219 6.84 22.56 15.67
C PHE A 219 7.09 21.72 14.41
N LEU A 220 7.53 22.35 13.31
CA LEU A 220 7.74 21.69 12.03
C LEU A 220 9.01 20.83 12.00
N ALA A 221 10.06 21.22 12.72
CA ALA A 221 11.31 20.46 12.83
C ALA A 221 11.10 19.04 13.39
N ARG A 222 9.99 18.78 14.10
CA ARG A 222 9.63 17.43 14.58
C ARG A 222 9.36 16.43 13.46
N TYR A 223 9.06 16.91 12.25
CA TYR A 223 8.81 16.11 11.06
C TYR A 223 10.00 16.04 10.11
N LEU A 224 11.14 16.59 10.52
CA LEU A 224 12.33 16.74 9.69
C LEU A 224 13.54 16.12 10.39
N ARG A 225 14.47 15.55 9.61
CA ARG A 225 15.75 15.04 10.12
C ARG A 225 16.88 15.31 9.13
N PRO A 226 18.05 15.76 9.60
CA PRO A 226 19.28 15.64 8.83
C PRO A 226 19.57 14.16 8.60
N SER A 227 19.86 13.78 7.35
CA SER A 227 20.25 12.41 7.02
C SER A 227 21.22 12.43 5.82
N PRO A 228 22.29 11.61 5.84
CA PRO A 228 23.20 11.47 4.70
C PRO A 228 22.45 11.13 3.42
N THR A 229 22.77 11.75 2.30
CA THR A 229 22.25 11.30 0.99
C THR A 229 23.03 10.08 0.51
N PRO A 230 22.45 9.25 -0.37
CA PRO A 230 23.22 8.35 -1.20
C PRO A 230 24.44 9.08 -1.78
N SER A 231 25.66 8.53 -1.62
CA SER A 231 26.81 9.02 -2.37
C SER A 231 26.43 8.87 -3.85
N SER A 232 26.50 9.96 -4.61
CA SER A 232 26.12 10.06 -6.04
C SER A 232 26.10 8.70 -6.74
N PHE A 233 24.99 8.34 -7.41
CA PHE A 233 24.86 7.19 -8.31
C PHE A 233 25.95 7.20 -9.39
N GLN A 234 27.21 6.95 -9.02
CA GLN A 234 28.23 6.56 -9.96
C GLN A 234 27.76 5.21 -10.47
N LYS A 235 27.46 5.12 -11.76
CA LYS A 235 27.29 3.85 -12.48
C LYS A 235 28.42 2.91 -12.06
N LYS A 236 28.15 2.01 -11.12
CA LYS A 236 29.03 0.91 -10.73
C LYS A 236 28.20 -0.34 -10.51
N GLU A 237 28.93 -1.45 -10.62
CA GLU A 237 28.52 -2.75 -11.16
C GLU A 237 27.27 -3.38 -10.56
N LYS A 238 26.72 -4.31 -11.35
CA LYS A 238 25.45 -5.03 -11.22
C LYS A 238 25.21 -5.80 -9.90
N ASP A 239 26.09 -5.69 -8.91
CA ASP A 239 26.14 -6.63 -7.78
C ASP A 239 26.30 -5.99 -6.39
N ASP A 240 26.37 -4.65 -6.26
CA ASP A 240 26.46 -4.01 -4.94
C ASP A 240 25.18 -3.24 -4.58
N THR A 241 24.18 -3.97 -4.07
CA THR A 241 22.95 -3.41 -3.49
C THR A 241 23.15 -2.88 -2.06
N THR A 242 24.39 -2.79 -1.57
CA THR A 242 24.74 -2.46 -0.16
C THR A 242 25.40 -1.09 0.05
N THR A 243 25.02 -0.08 -0.74
CA THR A 243 25.62 1.26 -0.68
C THR A 243 25.20 2.10 0.54
N THR A 244 25.81 1.86 1.71
CA THR A 244 25.68 2.71 2.91
C THR A 244 25.60 4.20 2.57
N LEU A 245 24.66 4.94 3.20
CA LEU A 245 24.48 6.37 2.93
C LEU A 245 25.66 7.18 3.48
N THR A 246 26.55 7.64 2.60
CA THR A 246 27.81 8.33 2.95
C THR A 246 27.92 9.74 2.36
N GLY A 247 26.92 10.19 1.60
CA GLY A 247 26.86 11.54 1.06
C GLY A 247 26.62 12.62 2.13
N PRO A 248 26.71 13.90 1.75
CA PRO A 248 26.46 15.01 2.67
C PRO A 248 25.06 14.94 3.26
N ALA A 249 24.93 15.29 4.55
CA ALA A 249 23.62 15.29 5.20
C ALA A 249 22.75 16.42 4.66
N THR A 250 21.50 16.10 4.32
CA THR A 250 20.47 17.06 3.93
C THR A 250 19.26 16.95 4.86
N ILE A 251 18.48 18.02 4.99
CA ILE A 251 17.24 18.00 5.74
C ILE A 251 16.17 17.28 4.91
N LYS A 252 15.66 16.17 5.45
CA LYS A 252 14.64 15.33 4.82
C LYS A 252 13.41 15.25 5.70
N ARG A 253 12.26 14.94 5.09
CA ARG A 253 11.04 14.63 5.84
C ARG A 253 11.18 13.27 6.48
N ILE A 254 10.58 13.07 7.64
CA ILE A 254 10.50 11.73 8.22
C ILE A 254 9.41 10.91 7.54
N ALA A 255 9.61 9.60 7.47
CA ALA A 255 8.62 8.65 7.00
C ALA A 255 8.49 7.46 7.94
N CYS A 256 7.31 6.83 7.97
CA CYS A 256 7.06 5.60 8.71
C CYS A 256 6.20 4.63 7.89
N VAL A 257 6.23 3.37 8.29
CA VAL A 257 5.33 2.33 7.78
C VAL A 257 4.31 2.02 8.86
N CYS A 258 3.03 2.26 8.56
CA CYS A 258 1.91 2.03 9.46
C CYS A 258 1.21 0.71 9.13
N VAL A 259 1.00 -0.12 10.15
CA VAL A 259 0.32 -1.42 10.07
C VAL A 259 -0.93 -1.47 10.96
N CYS A 260 -1.46 -0.30 11.36
CA CYS A 260 -2.66 -0.25 12.19
C CYS A 260 -3.92 -0.74 11.43
N SER A 261 -4.94 -1.15 12.19
CA SER A 261 -6.23 -1.58 11.66
C SER A 261 -6.84 -0.54 10.73
N ASP A 262 -6.81 0.74 11.10
CA ASP A 262 -7.53 1.76 10.34
C ASP A 262 -6.86 2.04 8.99
N CYS A 263 -5.53 2.16 8.96
CA CYS A 263 -4.79 2.35 7.71
C CYS A 263 -4.97 1.14 6.79
N ARG A 264 -4.97 -0.07 7.37
CA ARG A 264 -5.26 -1.31 6.66
C ARG A 264 -6.65 -1.29 6.01
N LEU A 265 -7.67 -0.99 6.81
CA LEU A 265 -9.08 -1.01 6.40
C LEU A 265 -9.51 0.21 5.55
N VAL A 266 -8.66 1.22 5.42
CA VAL A 266 -8.85 2.38 4.52
C VAL A 266 -8.18 2.17 3.17
N SER A 267 -7.03 1.52 3.14
CA SER A 267 -6.25 1.35 1.91
C SER A 267 -6.52 0.03 1.20
N GLY A 268 -6.94 -1.00 1.93
CA GLY A 268 -6.96 -2.37 1.42
C GLY A 268 -5.57 -3.01 1.36
N ALA A 269 -4.58 -2.50 2.10
CA ALA A 269 -3.21 -3.03 2.16
C ALA A 269 -2.73 -3.24 3.62
N HIS A 270 -1.89 -4.25 3.89
CA HIS A 270 -1.42 -4.52 5.26
C HIS A 270 -0.47 -3.44 5.81
N ALA A 271 0.19 -2.69 4.94
CA ALA A 271 1.15 -1.65 5.32
C ALA A 271 0.99 -0.40 4.45
N VAL A 272 0.88 0.76 5.11
CA VAL A 272 0.76 2.06 4.46
C VAL A 272 1.94 2.95 4.85
N PRO A 273 2.79 3.36 3.91
CA PRO A 273 3.88 4.28 4.18
C PRO A 273 3.39 5.74 4.17
N TRP A 274 3.76 6.49 5.19
CA TRP A 274 3.41 7.90 5.35
C TRP A 274 4.66 8.78 5.47
N THR A 275 4.63 9.95 4.84
CA THR A 275 5.53 11.08 5.12
C THR A 275 4.69 12.29 5.54
N PHE A 276 5.30 13.28 6.19
CA PHE A 276 4.56 14.39 6.79
C PHE A 276 4.92 15.71 6.12
N ALA A 277 3.92 16.52 5.76
CA ALA A 277 4.14 17.82 5.14
C ALA A 277 3.13 18.87 5.65
N PRO A 278 3.54 20.13 5.83
CA PRO A 278 2.57 21.20 6.05
C PRO A 278 1.70 21.36 4.81
N LEU A 279 0.37 21.40 4.99
CA LEU A 279 -0.59 21.46 3.87
C LEU A 279 -0.32 22.67 2.95
N LYS A 280 0.12 23.79 3.53
CA LYS A 280 0.47 25.02 2.80
C LYS A 280 1.71 24.91 1.90
N ARG A 281 2.53 23.88 2.08
CA ARG A 281 3.73 23.65 1.25
C ARG A 281 3.40 22.84 0.00
N ILE A 282 2.20 22.26 -0.08
CA ILE A 282 1.76 21.46 -1.21
C ILE A 282 1.32 22.36 -2.36
N GLN A 283 1.76 22.05 -3.58
CA GLN A 283 1.42 22.81 -4.79
C GLN A 283 0.77 21.93 -5.87
N PRO A 284 -0.33 22.38 -6.51
CA PRO A 284 -1.08 23.60 -6.20
C PRO A 284 -1.72 23.55 -4.79
N PRO A 285 -2.10 24.71 -4.20
CA PRO A 285 -2.67 24.75 -2.86
C PRO A 285 -3.87 23.82 -2.72
N ILE A 286 -3.84 23.00 -1.68
CA ILE A 286 -4.91 22.06 -1.37
C ILE A 286 -5.89 22.70 -0.38
N PRO A 287 -7.20 22.69 -0.65
CA PRO A 287 -8.22 23.18 0.28
C PRO A 287 -8.14 22.44 1.62
N PRO A 288 -8.37 23.10 2.77
CA PRO A 288 -8.30 22.45 4.07
C PRO A 288 -9.20 21.21 4.23
N GLY A 289 -10.38 21.17 3.60
CA GLY A 289 -11.25 19.99 3.62
C GLY A 289 -10.94 18.95 2.52
N PHE A 290 -9.98 19.24 1.64
CA PHE A 290 -9.62 18.48 0.43
C PHE A 290 -10.66 18.50 -0.70
N GLU A 291 -11.89 18.99 -0.48
CA GLU A 291 -12.91 19.05 -1.52
C GLU A 291 -12.53 20.01 -2.65
N GLY A 292 -12.87 19.64 -3.88
CA GLY A 292 -12.62 20.46 -5.08
C GLY A 292 -11.20 20.35 -5.64
N PHE A 293 -10.29 19.61 -5.00
CA PHE A 293 -8.95 19.35 -5.53
C PHE A 293 -8.95 18.14 -6.46
N GLY A 294 -9.11 18.39 -7.77
CA GLY A 294 -9.13 17.34 -8.79
C GLY A 294 -10.22 16.30 -8.50
N THR A 295 -9.81 15.05 -8.34
CA THR A 295 -10.71 13.91 -8.05
C THR A 295 -10.67 13.47 -6.58
N LEU A 296 -10.08 14.27 -5.68
CA LEU A 296 -10.07 13.94 -4.26
C LEU A 296 -11.48 13.85 -3.70
N ARG A 297 -11.71 12.79 -2.94
CA ARG A 297 -12.82 12.64 -2.01
C ARG A 297 -12.25 12.57 -0.61
N ALA A 298 -12.93 13.21 0.33
CA ALA A 298 -12.59 13.13 1.74
C ALA A 298 -13.79 12.59 2.52
N TYR A 299 -13.49 11.90 3.61
CA TYR A 299 -14.48 11.53 4.59
C TYR A 299 -13.89 11.64 5.99
N ARG A 300 -14.77 11.94 6.95
CA ARG A 300 -14.42 12.03 8.36
C ARG A 300 -14.51 10.65 8.98
N SER A 301 -13.37 10.03 9.29
CA SER A 301 -13.31 8.68 9.84
C SER A 301 -13.48 8.64 11.36
N SER A 302 -13.27 9.76 12.04
CA SER A 302 -13.62 10.00 13.45
C SER A 302 -13.81 11.50 13.69
N GLU A 303 -14.19 11.91 14.89
CA GLU A 303 -14.36 13.34 15.24
C GLU A 303 -13.13 14.21 14.96
N LYS A 304 -11.93 13.63 14.91
CA LYS A 304 -10.68 14.38 14.73
C LYS A 304 -9.91 13.98 13.47
N VAL A 305 -10.40 12.99 12.73
CA VAL A 305 -9.65 12.43 11.59
C VAL A 305 -10.42 12.61 10.30
N THR A 306 -9.75 13.21 9.32
CA THR A 306 -10.19 13.27 7.93
C THR A 306 -9.22 12.49 7.06
N ARG A 307 -9.76 11.62 6.21
CA ARG A 307 -8.98 10.81 5.26
C ARG A 307 -9.39 11.17 3.84
N ALA A 308 -8.42 11.23 2.94
CA ALA A 308 -8.67 11.59 1.55
C ALA A 308 -8.10 10.55 0.58
N PHE A 309 -8.88 10.23 -0.45
CA PHE A 309 -8.54 9.27 -1.50
C PHE A 309 -9.00 9.80 -2.87
N CYS A 310 -8.45 9.24 -3.94
CA CYS A 310 -8.90 9.55 -5.30
C CYS A 310 -10.24 8.84 -5.58
N GLY A 311 -11.29 9.61 -5.88
CA GLY A 311 -12.62 9.07 -6.18
C GLY A 311 -12.74 8.34 -7.53
N VAL A 312 -11.68 8.31 -8.34
CA VAL A 312 -11.65 7.60 -9.64
C VAL A 312 -10.90 6.27 -9.54
N CYS A 313 -9.67 6.27 -8.98
CA CYS A 313 -8.84 5.05 -8.92
C CYS A 313 -8.68 4.46 -7.52
N GLY A 314 -9.26 5.09 -6.48
CA GLY A 314 -9.23 4.59 -5.10
C GLY A 314 -7.94 4.88 -4.33
N ALA A 315 -6.97 5.58 -4.93
CA ALA A 315 -5.67 5.82 -4.29
C ALA A 315 -5.81 6.56 -2.97
N THR A 316 -5.28 6.00 -1.88
CA THR A 316 -5.11 6.70 -0.61
C THR A 316 -4.14 7.85 -0.80
N VAL A 317 -4.49 9.06 -0.35
CA VAL A 317 -3.68 10.27 -0.57
C VAL A 317 -3.27 10.93 0.74
N PHE A 318 -4.25 11.29 1.58
CA PHE A 318 -3.99 12.04 2.81
C PHE A 318 -4.63 11.42 4.04
N TYR A 319 -3.97 11.61 5.17
CA TYR A 319 -4.55 11.55 6.50
C TYR A 319 -4.31 12.88 7.22
N ALA A 320 -5.36 13.44 7.81
CA ALA A 320 -5.30 14.65 8.62
C ALA A 320 -5.89 14.39 10.00
N LEU A 321 -5.15 14.81 11.03
CA LEU A 321 -5.57 14.73 12.42
C LEU A 321 -5.70 16.15 12.98
N ASP A 322 -6.93 16.53 13.33
CA ASP A 322 -7.31 17.86 13.79
C ASP A 322 -7.13 17.93 15.32
N VAL A 323 -5.86 17.92 15.77
CA VAL A 323 -5.44 18.11 17.18
C VAL A 323 -4.30 19.12 17.27
N ALA A 324 -4.12 19.77 18.41
CA ALA A 324 -3.11 20.83 18.60
C ALA A 324 -1.67 20.35 18.29
N GLU A 325 -1.35 19.09 18.57
CA GLU A 325 -0.02 18.49 18.31
C GLU A 325 0.29 18.33 16.82
N ARG A 326 -0.74 18.36 15.95
CA ARG A 326 -0.65 18.21 14.48
C ARG A 326 -1.05 19.47 13.73
N THR A 327 -1.88 20.31 14.35
CA THR A 327 -2.50 21.51 13.78
C THR A 327 -2.55 22.61 14.86
N PRO A 328 -1.41 23.21 15.21
CA PRO A 328 -1.35 24.27 16.22
C PRO A 328 -1.98 25.57 15.70
N CYS A 329 -1.97 25.75 14.37
CA CYS A 329 -2.67 26.76 13.62
C CYS A 329 -2.79 26.32 12.15
N GLU A 330 -3.64 27.00 11.38
CA GLU A 330 -3.84 26.70 9.94
C GLU A 330 -2.55 26.77 9.12
N GLU A 331 -1.67 27.74 9.41
CA GLU A 331 -0.38 27.89 8.72
C GLU A 331 0.56 26.68 8.89
N LYS A 332 0.40 25.95 9.99
CA LYS A 332 1.26 24.85 10.40
C LYS A 332 0.53 23.51 10.47
N ARG A 333 -0.63 23.40 9.80
CA ARG A 333 -1.38 22.14 9.69
C ARG A 333 -0.57 21.10 8.94
N VAL A 334 -0.17 20.02 9.62
CA VAL A 334 0.62 18.93 9.02
C VAL A 334 -0.27 17.74 8.68
N VAL A 335 -0.26 17.36 7.41
CA VAL A 335 -0.95 16.18 6.89
C VAL A 335 0.04 15.05 6.60
N ASP A 336 -0.43 13.82 6.71
CA ASP A 336 0.30 12.64 6.24
C ASP A 336 0.03 12.49 4.75
N VAL A 337 1.06 12.24 3.97
CA VAL A 337 1.03 12.04 2.53
C VAL A 337 1.46 10.62 2.21
N ALA A 338 0.65 9.92 1.43
CA ALA A 338 0.88 8.53 1.10
C ALA A 338 2.11 8.36 0.18
N VAL A 339 3.16 7.70 0.68
CA VAL A 339 4.46 7.59 -0.03
C VAL A 339 4.35 6.71 -1.29
N GLY A 340 3.34 5.86 -1.39
CA GLY A 340 3.06 5.08 -2.60
C GLY A 340 2.85 5.94 -3.84
N LEU A 341 2.42 7.19 -3.68
CA LEU A 341 2.20 8.11 -4.79
C LEU A 341 3.41 8.97 -5.15
N LEU A 342 4.43 8.99 -4.28
CA LEU A 342 5.54 9.91 -4.38
C LEU A 342 6.64 9.42 -5.33
N ARG A 343 7.11 10.32 -6.19
CA ARG A 343 8.19 10.09 -7.14
C ARG A 343 9.07 11.31 -7.33
N ASP A 344 10.36 11.08 -7.51
CA ASP A 344 11.29 12.14 -7.91
C ASP A 344 11.24 12.41 -9.42
N TRP A 345 12.03 13.39 -9.88
CA TRP A 345 12.11 13.78 -11.29
C TRP A 345 12.59 12.67 -12.24
N GLU A 346 13.23 11.61 -11.74
CA GLU A 346 13.62 10.44 -12.53
C GLU A 346 12.55 9.33 -12.53
N GLY A 347 11.44 9.53 -11.82
CA GLY A 347 10.37 8.56 -11.67
C GLY A 347 10.63 7.50 -10.61
N ARG A 348 11.73 7.59 -9.86
CA ARG A 348 12.02 6.70 -8.74
C ARG A 348 11.01 6.94 -7.63
N ALA A 349 10.71 5.93 -6.83
CA ALA A 349 9.92 6.12 -5.61
C ALA A 349 10.55 7.22 -4.72
N ALA A 350 9.76 7.84 -3.84
CA ALA A 350 10.36 8.71 -2.83
C ALA A 350 11.11 7.86 -1.80
N VAL A 351 12.42 7.84 -1.96
CA VAL A 351 13.34 6.99 -1.21
C VAL A 351 14.29 7.84 -0.37
N GLU A 352 15.46 7.32 -0.07
CA GLU A 352 16.46 7.87 0.84
C GLU A 352 16.93 9.29 0.51
N GLU A 353 16.71 9.79 -0.71
CA GLU A 353 17.01 11.19 -1.07
C GLU A 353 16.03 12.19 -0.46
N TRP A 354 14.78 11.80 -0.23
CA TRP A 354 13.68 12.72 0.12
C TRP A 354 13.15 12.51 1.53
N VAL A 355 13.25 11.28 2.02
CA VAL A 355 12.72 10.90 3.32
C VAL A 355 13.74 10.15 4.17
N THR A 356 13.63 10.32 5.49
CA THR A 356 14.33 9.53 6.50
C THR A 356 13.33 8.55 7.10
N TRP A 357 13.52 7.26 6.85
CA TRP A 357 12.63 6.22 7.37
C TRP A 357 12.88 5.99 8.86
N ARG A 358 11.79 5.81 9.61
CA ARG A 358 11.87 5.21 10.94
C ARG A 358 11.99 3.70 10.80
N THR A 359 13.20 3.18 10.95
CA THR A 359 13.49 1.76 10.74
C THR A 359 13.42 0.94 12.03
N GLY A 360 13.50 1.59 13.20
CA GLY A 360 13.47 0.90 14.50
C GLY A 360 12.09 0.52 15.03
N ARG A 361 10.99 1.00 14.42
CA ARG A 361 9.63 0.58 14.77
C ARG A 361 8.59 0.89 13.69
N LEU A 362 7.64 -0.02 13.52
CA LEU A 362 6.41 0.21 12.75
C LEU A 362 5.43 1.10 13.53
N ALA A 363 4.66 1.94 12.83
CA ALA A 363 3.54 2.66 13.43
C ALA A 363 2.33 1.71 13.59
N GLY A 364 1.59 1.83 14.70
CA GLY A 364 0.42 0.98 14.97
C GLY A 364 0.72 -0.51 15.18
N VAL A 365 1.96 -0.86 15.55
CA VAL A 365 2.46 -2.25 15.57
C VAL A 365 1.60 -3.22 16.39
N ARG A 366 0.99 -2.77 17.49
CA ARG A 366 0.11 -3.62 18.32
C ARG A 366 -1.03 -4.21 17.51
N SER A 367 -1.76 -3.37 16.76
CA SER A 367 -2.87 -3.83 15.91
C SER A 367 -2.38 -4.64 14.71
N GLY A 368 -1.18 -4.36 14.20
CA GLY A 368 -0.54 -5.18 13.18
C GLY A 368 -0.25 -6.60 13.67
N LEU A 369 0.29 -6.73 14.89
CA LEU A 369 0.58 -8.02 15.53
C LEU A 369 -0.70 -8.82 15.85
N GLU A 370 -1.78 -8.14 16.22
CA GLU A 370 -3.10 -8.75 16.43
C GLU A 370 -3.72 -9.26 15.13
N PHE A 371 -3.49 -8.55 14.02
CA PHE A 371 -4.02 -8.92 12.71
C PHE A 371 -3.23 -10.05 12.06
N ASP A 372 -1.91 -9.88 11.91
CA ASP A 372 -1.00 -10.89 11.37
C ASP A 372 0.38 -10.71 12.01
N ARG A 373 0.64 -11.53 13.03
CA ARG A 373 1.88 -11.49 13.80
C ARG A 373 3.11 -11.73 12.93
N GLY A 374 3.08 -12.78 12.09
CA GLY A 374 4.22 -13.18 11.29
C GLY A 374 4.61 -12.10 10.29
N PHE A 375 3.62 -11.46 9.66
CA PHE A 375 3.83 -10.32 8.78
C PHE A 375 4.41 -9.12 9.54
N ALA A 376 3.81 -8.73 10.67
CA ALA A 376 4.23 -7.54 11.41
C ALA A 376 5.64 -7.67 12.01
N GLU A 377 5.98 -8.85 12.56
CA GLU A 377 7.33 -9.16 13.06
C GLU A 377 8.34 -9.18 11.90
N GLY A 378 8.04 -9.93 10.83
CA GLY A 378 8.94 -10.04 9.67
C GLY A 378 9.21 -8.68 9.00
N LEU A 379 8.20 -7.83 8.86
CA LEU A 379 8.35 -6.49 8.28
C LEU A 379 9.15 -5.56 9.22
N GLY A 380 8.91 -5.64 10.53
CA GLY A 380 9.64 -4.86 11.52
C GLY A 380 11.12 -5.22 11.54
N GLU A 381 11.44 -6.51 11.57
CA GLU A 381 12.81 -7.03 11.57
C GLU A 381 13.54 -6.73 10.26
N GLY A 382 12.88 -6.93 9.12
CA GLY A 382 13.46 -6.66 7.81
C GLY A 382 13.69 -5.17 7.56
N LEU A 383 12.75 -4.30 7.96
CA LEU A 383 12.94 -2.85 7.91
C LEU A 383 14.08 -2.38 8.85
N ALA A 384 14.16 -2.91 10.07
CA ALA A 384 15.24 -2.59 10.99
C ALA A 384 16.60 -3.02 10.45
N SER A 385 16.69 -4.24 9.90
CA SER A 385 17.90 -4.79 9.28
C SER A 385 18.33 -3.99 8.06
N TRP A 386 17.36 -3.59 7.22
CA TRP A 386 17.61 -2.68 6.10
C TRP A 386 18.15 -1.34 6.60
N GLY A 387 17.56 -0.77 7.66
CA GLY A 387 18.02 0.45 8.29
C GLY A 387 19.46 0.39 8.76
N VAL A 388 19.86 -0.69 9.46
CA VAL A 388 21.26 -0.88 9.88
C VAL A 388 22.20 -0.94 8.68
N LYS A 389 21.83 -1.66 7.62
CA LYS A 389 22.65 -1.74 6.39
C LYS A 389 22.78 -0.41 5.67
N ARG A 390 21.72 0.40 5.64
CA ARG A 390 21.68 1.66 4.87
C ARG A 390 22.17 2.87 5.67
N HIS A 391 21.82 2.97 6.94
CA HIS A 391 22.09 4.12 7.79
C HIS A 391 23.16 3.85 8.87
N GLY A 392 23.66 2.61 8.99
CA GLY A 392 24.56 2.20 10.06
C GLY A 392 23.84 1.92 11.40
N GLU A 393 22.58 2.29 11.52
CA GLU A 393 21.76 2.10 12.72
C GLU A 393 20.28 1.85 12.37
N SER A 394 19.55 1.29 13.33
CA SER A 394 18.10 1.24 13.27
C SER A 394 17.53 2.52 13.88
N VAL A 395 17.10 3.44 13.01
CA VAL A 395 16.70 4.80 13.37
C VAL A 395 15.31 4.78 14.02
N THR A 396 15.20 5.34 15.22
CA THR A 396 13.92 5.53 15.91
C THR A 396 13.68 7.00 16.24
N PHE A 397 12.43 7.43 16.12
CA PHE A 397 11.99 8.76 16.54
C PHE A 397 10.49 8.78 16.77
N ASN A 398 10.07 9.70 17.65
CA ASN A 398 8.66 9.96 17.90
C ASN A 398 8.07 10.78 16.76
N ILE A 399 6.95 10.31 16.22
CA ILE A 399 6.11 11.06 15.30
C ILE A 399 4.90 11.49 16.14
N PRO A 400 4.49 12.76 16.13
CA PRO A 400 3.33 13.18 16.91
C PRO A 400 2.06 12.41 16.53
N GLN A 401 1.48 11.69 17.51
CA GLN A 401 0.20 10.97 17.39
C GLN A 401 0.18 9.90 16.27
N ASP A 402 1.20 9.03 16.23
CA ASP A 402 1.43 8.03 15.18
C ASP A 402 0.96 6.59 15.46
#